data_AF-A0AA35R3H0-F1
#
_entry.id   AF-A0AA35R3H0-F1
#
_cell.length_a   1.000
_cell.length_b   1.000
_cell.length_c   1.000
_cell.angle_alpha   90.00
_cell.angle_beta   90.00
_cell.angle_gamma   90.00
#
_symmetry.space_group_name_H-M   'P 1'
#
loop_
_entity.id
_entity.type
_entity.pdbx_description
1 polymer ?
#
loop_
_entity_poly.entity_id
_entity_poly.type
_entity_poly.pdbx_seq_one_letter_code
_entity_poly.pdbx_strand_id
1 'polypeptide(L)'
;MDVAPTFDQEAARVIAALPAVERLVTSPLRRCMRLAERIGAVRGLVPVVDERLREMAFGRWEGMPWETIARAELDAWAADFFHARPHGGESVEMVRRRVRAALADYRRRGVSHAVVTHAGIIKAARAQAGHADAWTASVDFGGTVCRRAARGTGRRAVGVAQGPIMEPGSYHPRHGGDLSAARRAFGSPPSGWLDLSTGVNPWPYPHGIIRPETLTRLPQDDAMEALLAAARHAYGIPRANGLAAAPGSQALFQMLPAMRPRSRVAVLAPTYEEHAVAWRRLGHAVDEVGSLKKCGDSDVAVVVNPNNPDGRTTGRGTLAGIAEALARRGGWLVVDETFADNSLYRHVADVAGALERDGVEAGRTAVAHIVGRDPESLDGHGVARSAVESLAENFGDGVVAPVLWGLILGLPGIVAYKALNTADSMIGHLDHRYREFGWAAARLDDVANWVPARVAGFLLAVSGIQRGAGRTRDALEVMWRDGGTHRSVNAGYPEASMAGALGLRLAGPRRYQGVVTDDPWLGHGSIEATAADIRRGLRVYVGACLLLAVLMAGLWAASRLLAGMPLP
;
A
#
# COMPACT_ATOMS: atom_id res chain seq x y z
N MET A 1 -37.09 -6.12 -16.11
CA MET A 1 -36.09 -5.18 -15.56
C MET A 1 -36.67 -3.78 -15.62
N ASP A 2 -37.16 -3.34 -14.47
CA ASP A 2 -37.55 -1.96 -14.25
C ASP A 2 -36.31 -1.05 -14.28
N VAL A 3 -36.51 0.18 -14.72
CA VAL A 3 -35.47 1.20 -14.59
C VAL A 3 -35.30 1.55 -13.12
N ALA A 4 -34.10 2.00 -12.73
CA ALA A 4 -33.86 2.41 -11.35
C ALA A 4 -34.89 3.48 -10.92
N PRO A 5 -35.29 3.54 -9.63
CA PRO A 5 -36.20 4.58 -9.12
C PRO A 5 -35.72 6.01 -9.40
N THR A 6 -34.42 6.19 -9.62
CA THR A 6 -33.78 7.47 -9.93
C THR A 6 -33.93 7.89 -11.40
N PHE A 7 -34.39 7.02 -12.29
CA PHE A 7 -34.35 7.22 -13.75
C PHE A 7 -34.90 8.57 -14.22
N ASP A 8 -36.01 9.05 -13.70
CA ASP A 8 -36.64 10.30 -14.16
C ASP A 8 -35.78 11.55 -13.85
N GLN A 9 -35.24 11.65 -12.64
CA GLN A 9 -34.36 12.77 -12.21
C GLN A 9 -33.09 12.86 -13.06
N GLU A 10 -32.75 11.74 -13.63
CA GLU A 10 -31.43 11.39 -14.03
C GLU A 10 -31.52 11.56 -15.59
N ALA A 11 -32.56 11.06 -16.26
CA ALA A 11 -32.92 11.43 -17.63
C ALA A 11 -33.09 12.95 -17.81
N ALA A 12 -33.69 13.64 -16.82
CA ALA A 12 -33.81 15.10 -16.84
C ALA A 12 -32.44 15.81 -16.88
N ARG A 13 -31.45 15.34 -16.11
CA ARG A 13 -30.07 15.87 -16.12
C ARG A 13 -29.41 15.72 -17.49
N VAL A 14 -29.55 14.54 -18.09
CA VAL A 14 -28.98 14.26 -19.42
C VAL A 14 -29.62 15.15 -20.48
N ILE A 15 -30.93 15.33 -20.43
CA ILE A 15 -31.67 16.20 -21.34
C ILE A 15 -31.20 17.65 -21.18
N ALA A 16 -31.00 18.13 -19.95
CA ALA A 16 -30.52 19.48 -19.69
C ALA A 16 -29.09 19.71 -20.21
N ALA A 17 -28.21 18.72 -20.07
CA ALA A 17 -26.81 18.81 -20.53
C ALA A 17 -26.64 18.61 -22.05
N LEU A 18 -27.64 18.05 -22.73
CA LEU A 18 -27.54 17.74 -24.16
C LEU A 18 -27.52 19.03 -25.00
N PRO A 19 -26.52 19.22 -25.89
CA PRO A 19 -26.54 20.32 -26.84
C PRO A 19 -27.70 20.14 -27.85
N ALA A 20 -28.03 21.21 -28.57
CA ALA A 20 -28.99 21.12 -29.66
C ALA A 20 -28.50 20.12 -30.73
N VAL A 21 -29.33 19.11 -31.02
CA VAL A 21 -29.07 18.04 -31.99
C VAL A 21 -30.23 17.92 -32.98
N GLU A 22 -29.94 17.53 -34.21
CA GLU A 22 -30.94 17.39 -35.28
C GLU A 22 -31.46 15.95 -35.41
N ARG A 23 -30.70 14.96 -34.93
CA ARG A 23 -31.06 13.54 -34.98
C ARG A 23 -30.84 12.88 -33.63
N LEU A 24 -31.72 11.96 -33.26
CA LEU A 24 -31.57 11.11 -32.09
C LEU A 24 -31.48 9.65 -32.54
N VAL A 25 -30.39 8.98 -32.18
CA VAL A 25 -30.12 7.58 -32.52
C VAL A 25 -29.92 6.79 -31.24
N THR A 26 -30.35 5.53 -31.20
CA THR A 26 -30.29 4.72 -29.99
C THR A 26 -29.96 3.26 -30.27
N SER A 27 -29.37 2.60 -29.29
CA SER A 27 -29.23 1.15 -29.22
C SER A 27 -30.60 0.48 -29.13
N PRO A 28 -30.79 -0.73 -29.70
CA PRO A 28 -32.05 -1.47 -29.62
C PRO A 28 -32.40 -1.95 -28.20
N LEU A 29 -31.45 -1.90 -27.26
CA LEU A 29 -31.67 -2.40 -25.90
C LEU A 29 -32.57 -1.46 -25.10
N ARG A 30 -33.53 -2.06 -24.38
CA ARG A 30 -34.63 -1.36 -23.67
C ARG A 30 -34.16 -0.20 -22.78
N ARG A 31 -32.99 -0.33 -22.13
CA ARG A 31 -32.40 0.72 -21.28
C ARG A 31 -32.04 2.00 -22.06
N CYS A 32 -31.51 1.86 -23.27
CA CYS A 32 -31.20 3.01 -24.14
C CYS A 32 -32.46 3.57 -24.77
N MET A 33 -33.37 2.70 -25.21
CA MET A 33 -34.66 3.09 -25.77
C MET A 33 -35.45 3.99 -24.83
N ARG A 34 -35.59 3.63 -23.55
CA ARG A 34 -36.33 4.45 -22.57
C ARG A 34 -35.76 5.86 -22.41
N LEU A 35 -34.43 6.00 -22.36
CA LEU A 35 -33.81 7.32 -22.30
C LEU A 35 -34.02 8.09 -23.61
N ALA A 36 -33.84 7.42 -24.75
CA ALA A 36 -34.01 8.06 -26.05
C ALA A 36 -35.46 8.54 -26.25
N GLU A 37 -36.46 7.75 -25.85
CA GLU A 37 -37.87 8.15 -25.85
C GLU A 37 -38.09 9.41 -24.99
N ARG A 38 -37.48 9.48 -23.80
CA ARG A 38 -37.58 10.66 -22.94
C ARG A 38 -36.89 11.89 -23.52
N ILE A 39 -35.70 11.74 -24.09
CA ILE A 39 -35.00 12.82 -24.81
C ILE A 39 -35.84 13.28 -25.99
N GLY A 40 -36.38 12.33 -26.75
CA GLY A 40 -37.21 12.59 -27.92
C GLY A 40 -38.48 13.37 -27.58
N ALA A 41 -39.17 12.98 -26.51
CA ALA A 41 -40.36 13.67 -26.03
C ALA A 41 -40.09 15.13 -25.63
N VAL A 42 -38.95 15.41 -24.98
CA VAL A 42 -38.60 16.78 -24.54
C VAL A 42 -38.02 17.62 -25.69
N ARG A 43 -37.28 17.01 -26.62
CA ARG A 43 -36.59 17.72 -27.71
C ARG A 43 -37.35 17.73 -29.04
N GLY A 44 -38.51 17.09 -29.13
CA GLY A 44 -39.28 16.97 -30.37
C GLY A 44 -38.60 16.10 -31.42
N LEU A 45 -37.84 15.09 -31.00
CA LEU A 45 -37.08 14.20 -31.88
C LEU A 45 -37.61 12.77 -31.79
N VAL A 46 -37.69 12.07 -32.92
CA VAL A 46 -38.04 10.65 -32.94
C VAL A 46 -36.75 9.82 -32.87
N PRO A 47 -36.56 8.96 -31.85
CA PRO A 47 -35.41 8.06 -31.77
C PRO A 47 -35.36 7.10 -32.96
N VAL A 48 -34.20 7.00 -33.60
CA VAL A 48 -33.92 5.99 -34.64
C VAL A 48 -33.06 4.88 -34.04
N VAL A 49 -33.51 3.64 -34.16
CA VAL A 49 -32.75 2.48 -33.68
C VAL A 49 -31.62 2.13 -34.65
N ASP A 50 -30.41 1.92 -34.12
CA ASP A 50 -29.29 1.37 -34.88
C ASP A 50 -28.73 0.14 -34.16
N GLU A 51 -28.93 -1.04 -34.76
CA GLU A 51 -28.47 -2.34 -34.27
C GLU A 51 -26.96 -2.39 -34.01
N ARG A 52 -26.18 -1.59 -34.74
CA ARG A 52 -24.72 -1.52 -34.59
C ARG A 52 -24.29 -0.85 -33.29
N LEU A 53 -25.21 -0.27 -32.52
CA LEU A 53 -25.00 0.32 -31.21
C LEU A 53 -25.40 -0.61 -30.04
N ARG A 54 -25.70 -1.89 -30.30
CA ARG A 54 -25.91 -2.88 -29.25
C ARG A 54 -24.63 -3.15 -28.46
N GLU A 55 -24.71 -3.55 -27.21
CA GLU A 55 -23.53 -3.95 -26.42
C GLU A 55 -22.83 -5.19 -27.03
N MET A 56 -21.60 -5.46 -26.60
CA MET A 56 -20.83 -6.63 -27.06
C MET A 56 -21.56 -7.91 -26.65
N ALA A 57 -21.72 -8.84 -27.59
CA ALA A 57 -22.27 -10.14 -27.27
C ALA A 57 -21.21 -11.05 -26.62
N PHE A 58 -21.46 -11.49 -25.39
CA PHE A 58 -20.63 -12.43 -24.64
C PHE A 58 -21.07 -13.90 -24.84
N GLY A 59 -21.68 -14.24 -25.98
CA GLY A 59 -21.99 -15.63 -26.38
C GLY A 59 -22.56 -16.50 -25.25
N ARG A 60 -21.92 -17.65 -24.96
CA ARG A 60 -22.37 -18.57 -23.90
C ARG A 60 -22.29 -17.99 -22.48
N TRP A 61 -21.51 -16.93 -22.24
CA TRP A 61 -21.43 -16.28 -20.93
C TRP A 61 -22.57 -15.28 -20.68
N GLU A 62 -23.40 -14.99 -21.68
CA GLU A 62 -24.56 -14.11 -21.52
C GLU A 62 -25.49 -14.61 -20.41
N GLY A 63 -25.75 -13.76 -19.41
CA GLY A 63 -26.62 -14.08 -18.28
C GLY A 63 -26.01 -15.02 -17.24
N MET A 64 -24.75 -15.45 -17.39
CA MET A 64 -24.05 -16.21 -16.37
C MET A 64 -23.49 -15.28 -15.28
N PRO A 65 -23.57 -15.65 -13.99
CA PRO A 65 -22.83 -14.97 -12.94
C PRO A 65 -21.33 -15.08 -13.19
N TRP A 66 -20.58 -13.99 -12.98
CA TRP A 66 -19.16 -13.91 -13.35
C TRP A 66 -18.31 -14.98 -12.67
N GLU A 67 -18.64 -15.30 -11.42
CA GLU A 67 -18.01 -16.33 -10.59
C GLU A 67 -18.21 -17.76 -11.11
N THR A 68 -19.19 -17.99 -11.99
CA THR A 68 -19.47 -19.31 -12.58
C THR A 68 -18.67 -19.58 -13.86
N ILE A 69 -17.99 -18.55 -14.38
CA ILE A 69 -17.14 -18.68 -15.57
C ILE A 69 -15.78 -19.23 -15.14
N ALA A 70 -15.36 -20.32 -15.76
CA ALA A 70 -14.08 -20.97 -15.43
C ALA A 70 -12.90 -20.00 -15.60
N ARG A 71 -12.04 -19.92 -14.57
CA ARG A 71 -10.94 -18.94 -14.53
C ARG A 71 -9.99 -19.05 -15.72
N ALA A 72 -9.70 -20.27 -16.17
CA ALA A 72 -8.88 -20.50 -17.36
C ALA A 72 -9.47 -19.87 -18.63
N GLU A 73 -10.80 -19.83 -18.79
CA GLU A 73 -11.42 -19.18 -19.95
C GLU A 73 -11.37 -17.64 -19.84
N LEU A 74 -11.48 -17.09 -18.62
CA LEU A 74 -11.31 -15.66 -18.37
C LEU A 74 -9.87 -15.22 -18.64
N ASP A 75 -8.89 -15.99 -18.18
CA ASP A 75 -7.47 -15.68 -18.39
C ASP A 75 -7.08 -15.80 -19.88
N ALA A 76 -7.62 -16.80 -20.60
CA ALA A 76 -7.44 -16.94 -22.04
C ALA A 76 -8.06 -15.76 -22.81
N TRP A 77 -9.23 -15.28 -22.39
CA TRP A 77 -9.82 -14.06 -22.97
C TRP A 77 -8.97 -12.82 -22.68
N ALA A 78 -8.47 -12.66 -21.45
CA ALA A 78 -7.65 -11.51 -21.07
C ALA A 78 -6.31 -11.47 -21.83
N ALA A 79 -5.71 -12.63 -22.10
CA ALA A 79 -4.45 -12.75 -22.83
C ALA A 79 -4.53 -12.26 -24.28
N ASP A 80 -5.70 -12.41 -24.92
CA ASP A 80 -6.00 -11.87 -26.25
C ASP A 80 -7.30 -11.06 -26.22
N PHE A 81 -7.36 -10.08 -25.32
CA PHE A 81 -8.56 -9.27 -25.08
C PHE A 81 -9.18 -8.69 -26.36
N PHE A 82 -8.34 -8.40 -27.35
CA PHE A 82 -8.73 -7.64 -28.52
C PHE A 82 -9.31 -8.49 -29.65
N HIS A 83 -8.74 -9.67 -29.89
CA HIS A 83 -9.14 -10.55 -30.99
C HIS A 83 -9.88 -11.80 -30.52
N ALA A 84 -9.72 -12.20 -29.26
CA ALA A 84 -10.41 -13.35 -28.72
C ALA A 84 -11.92 -13.19 -28.85
N ARG A 85 -12.54 -14.29 -29.26
CA ARG A 85 -13.99 -14.52 -29.26
C ARG A 85 -14.24 -15.71 -28.34
N PRO A 86 -13.95 -15.59 -27.04
CA PRO A 86 -14.24 -16.71 -26.16
C PRO A 86 -15.74 -16.98 -26.26
N HIS A 87 -16.18 -18.17 -25.90
CA HIS A 87 -17.60 -18.49 -25.73
C HIS A 87 -18.55 -18.22 -26.93
N GLY A 88 -18.03 -18.03 -28.16
CA GLY A 88 -18.84 -17.84 -29.39
C GLY A 88 -19.38 -16.42 -29.63
N GLY A 89 -18.95 -15.45 -28.82
CA GLY A 89 -19.39 -14.06 -28.88
C GLY A 89 -18.72 -13.18 -29.95
N GLU A 90 -18.80 -11.87 -29.73
CA GLU A 90 -18.06 -10.84 -30.48
C GLU A 90 -16.69 -10.59 -29.85
N SER A 91 -15.67 -10.28 -30.67
CA SER A 91 -14.42 -9.71 -30.17
C SER A 91 -14.50 -8.18 -30.10
N VAL A 92 -13.58 -7.57 -29.35
CA VAL A 92 -13.47 -6.10 -29.26
C VAL A 92 -13.24 -5.48 -30.64
N GLU A 93 -12.45 -6.10 -31.52
CA GLU A 93 -12.26 -5.62 -32.89
C GLU A 93 -13.54 -5.69 -33.74
N MET A 94 -14.39 -6.71 -33.55
CA MET A 94 -15.70 -6.78 -34.24
C MET A 94 -16.61 -5.61 -33.81
N VAL A 95 -16.64 -5.32 -32.51
CA VAL A 95 -17.37 -4.17 -31.96
C VAL A 95 -16.83 -2.87 -32.55
N ARG A 96 -15.50 -2.69 -32.58
CA ARG A 96 -14.87 -1.51 -33.22
C ARG A 96 -15.31 -1.35 -34.66
N ARG A 97 -15.27 -2.42 -35.45
CA ARG A 97 -15.62 -2.35 -36.87
C ARG A 97 -17.06 -1.88 -37.09
N ARG A 98 -18.04 -2.42 -36.36
CA ARG A 98 -19.45 -2.00 -36.52
C ARG A 98 -19.70 -0.57 -36.02
N VAL A 99 -19.05 -0.17 -34.92
CA VAL A 99 -19.12 1.22 -34.43
C VAL A 99 -18.49 2.19 -35.42
N ARG A 100 -17.41 1.79 -36.10
CA ARG A 100 -16.77 2.60 -37.15
C ARG A 100 -17.71 2.87 -38.31
N ALA A 101 -18.40 1.82 -38.77
CA ALA A 101 -19.38 1.93 -39.83
C ALA A 101 -20.53 2.88 -39.43
N ALA A 102 -21.07 2.74 -38.22
CA ALA A 102 -22.13 3.62 -37.70
C ALA A 102 -21.69 5.10 -37.64
N LEU A 103 -20.52 5.38 -37.06
CA LEU A 103 -20.02 6.75 -36.96
C LEU A 103 -19.65 7.36 -38.32
N ALA A 104 -19.25 6.55 -39.30
CA ALA A 104 -19.03 7.01 -40.67
C ALA A 104 -20.34 7.42 -41.34
N ASP A 105 -21.42 6.66 -41.14
CA ASP A 105 -22.76 7.01 -41.64
C ASP A 105 -23.27 8.32 -41.04
N TYR A 106 -23.15 8.48 -39.73
CA TYR A 106 -23.59 9.71 -39.05
C TYR A 106 -22.81 10.93 -39.55
N ARG A 107 -21.50 10.77 -39.78
CA ARG A 107 -20.66 11.82 -40.38
C ARG A 107 -21.07 12.17 -41.80
N ARG A 108 -21.38 11.17 -42.65
CA ARG A 108 -21.82 11.40 -44.03
C ARG A 108 -23.12 12.20 -44.13
N ARG A 109 -24.02 12.06 -43.16
CA ARG A 109 -25.29 12.79 -43.12
C ARG A 109 -25.14 14.28 -42.83
N GLY A 110 -24.00 14.74 -42.29
CA GLY A 110 -23.69 16.17 -42.15
C GLY A 110 -24.49 16.95 -41.10
N VAL A 111 -25.34 16.28 -40.32
CA VAL A 111 -26.17 16.87 -39.24
C VAL A 111 -25.68 16.46 -37.86
N SER A 112 -26.06 17.21 -36.82
CA SER A 112 -25.73 16.85 -35.44
C SER A 112 -26.59 15.67 -34.96
N HIS A 113 -25.95 14.69 -34.33
CA HIS A 113 -26.62 13.49 -33.80
C HIS A 113 -26.44 13.44 -32.28
N ALA A 114 -27.48 13.08 -31.54
CA ALA A 114 -27.40 12.50 -30.21
C ALA A 114 -27.47 10.98 -30.33
N VAL A 115 -26.51 10.25 -29.76
CA VAL A 115 -26.49 8.79 -29.78
C VAL A 115 -26.66 8.23 -28.36
N VAL A 116 -27.62 7.33 -28.13
CA VAL A 116 -27.85 6.69 -26.83
C VAL A 116 -27.40 5.24 -26.88
N THR A 117 -26.32 4.89 -26.17
CA THR A 117 -25.68 3.56 -26.25
C THR A 117 -24.90 3.23 -24.96
N HIS A 118 -24.12 2.14 -24.96
CA HIS A 118 -23.47 1.54 -23.78
C HIS A 118 -21.99 1.89 -23.67
N ALA A 119 -21.42 1.68 -22.49
CA ALA A 119 -20.02 2.01 -22.19
C ALA A 119 -19.03 1.40 -23.20
N GLY A 120 -19.15 0.10 -23.52
CA GLY A 120 -18.26 -0.55 -24.49
C GLY A 120 -18.30 0.08 -25.89
N ILE A 121 -19.48 0.57 -26.31
CA ILE A 121 -19.68 1.23 -27.60
C ILE A 121 -19.11 2.65 -27.60
N ILE A 122 -19.25 3.36 -26.48
CA ILE A 122 -18.65 4.68 -26.28
C ILE A 122 -17.13 4.58 -26.29
N LYS A 123 -16.55 3.57 -25.62
CA LYS A 123 -15.11 3.27 -25.66
C LYS A 123 -14.64 2.99 -27.09
N ALA A 124 -15.36 2.15 -27.83
CA ALA A 124 -15.06 1.88 -29.24
C ALA A 124 -15.10 3.15 -30.12
N ALA A 125 -16.07 4.03 -29.87
CA ALA A 125 -16.20 5.31 -30.56
C ALA A 125 -15.05 6.27 -30.23
N ARG A 126 -14.65 6.36 -28.96
CA ARG A 126 -13.49 7.14 -28.49
C ARG A 126 -12.18 6.62 -29.09
N ALA A 127 -12.00 5.31 -29.15
CA ALA A 127 -10.79 4.70 -29.70
C ALA A 127 -10.55 5.09 -31.17
N GLN A 128 -11.64 5.24 -31.93
CA GLN A 128 -11.58 5.66 -33.33
C GLN A 128 -11.36 7.16 -33.54
N ALA A 129 -11.60 7.95 -32.50
CA ALA A 129 -11.30 9.37 -32.49
C ALA A 129 -9.85 9.66 -32.05
N GLY A 130 -9.00 8.62 -31.91
CA GLY A 130 -7.58 8.76 -31.59
C GLY A 130 -7.29 8.92 -30.10
N HIS A 131 -8.27 8.64 -29.23
CA HIS A 131 -8.07 8.66 -27.78
C HIS A 131 -7.27 7.42 -27.35
N ALA A 132 -6.02 7.63 -26.92
CA ALA A 132 -5.10 6.57 -26.50
C ALA A 132 -5.59 5.77 -25.28
N ASP A 133 -6.46 6.37 -24.46
CA ASP A 133 -7.05 5.81 -23.24
C ASP A 133 -8.42 5.16 -23.48
N ALA A 134 -8.90 5.07 -24.71
CA ALA A 134 -10.33 4.82 -24.96
C ALA A 134 -10.88 3.52 -24.36
N TRP A 135 -10.06 2.47 -24.24
CA TRP A 135 -10.48 1.19 -23.65
C TRP A 135 -10.38 1.17 -22.12
N THR A 136 -9.42 1.91 -21.57
CA THR A 136 -9.19 2.05 -20.13
C THR A 136 -10.03 3.16 -19.50
N ALA A 137 -10.59 4.06 -20.32
CA ALA A 137 -11.42 5.16 -19.84
C ALA A 137 -12.64 4.63 -19.07
N SER A 138 -12.90 5.20 -17.89
CA SER A 138 -14.23 5.13 -17.30
C SER A 138 -15.21 5.89 -18.20
N VAL A 139 -16.34 5.26 -18.50
CA VAL A 139 -17.47 5.92 -19.14
C VAL A 139 -18.54 5.97 -18.08
N ASP A 140 -18.66 7.13 -17.45
CA ASP A 140 -19.57 7.32 -16.33
C ASP A 140 -21.02 7.06 -16.78
N PHE A 141 -21.81 6.45 -15.90
CA PHE A 141 -23.17 6.02 -16.18
C PHE A 141 -24.08 7.23 -16.37
N GLY A 142 -24.23 7.70 -17.61
CA GLY A 142 -24.97 8.91 -17.93
C GLY A 142 -24.14 10.03 -18.52
N GLY A 143 -22.89 9.72 -18.84
CA GLY A 143 -21.92 10.63 -19.37
C GLY A 143 -22.35 11.08 -20.75
N THR A 144 -22.28 12.39 -20.97
CA THR A 144 -22.39 12.94 -22.31
C THR A 144 -20.98 13.11 -22.86
N VAL A 145 -20.63 12.35 -23.90
CA VAL A 145 -19.37 12.57 -24.63
C VAL A 145 -19.69 13.48 -25.80
N CYS A 146 -19.38 14.77 -25.64
CA CYS A 146 -19.55 15.76 -26.70
C CYS A 146 -18.32 15.79 -27.60
N ARG A 147 -18.46 15.36 -28.86
CA ARG A 147 -17.41 15.53 -29.86
C ARG A 147 -17.63 16.83 -30.62
N ARG A 148 -16.84 17.87 -30.31
CA ARG A 148 -16.66 19.01 -31.22
C ARG A 148 -15.74 18.57 -32.36
N ALA A 149 -16.17 18.78 -33.61
CA ALA A 149 -15.26 18.69 -34.75
C ALA A 149 -14.13 19.72 -34.56
N ALA A 150 -12.90 19.34 -34.88
CA ALA A 150 -11.74 20.22 -34.79
C ALA A 150 -12.00 21.53 -35.56
N ARG A 151 -11.57 22.66 -34.99
CA ARG A 151 -11.71 23.99 -35.60
C ARG A 151 -11.02 24.00 -36.96
N GLY A 152 -11.83 23.97 -38.01
CA GLY A 152 -11.40 24.07 -39.39
C GLY A 152 -12.53 23.63 -40.31
N THR A 153 -13.28 24.60 -40.85
CA THR A 153 -14.37 24.44 -41.84
C THR A 153 -15.67 23.78 -41.34
N GLY A 154 -16.58 24.60 -40.84
CA GLY A 154 -18.03 24.52 -41.13
C GLY A 154 -18.84 23.23 -40.96
N ARG A 155 -18.48 22.24 -40.12
CA ARG A 155 -19.31 21.03 -39.91
C ARG A 155 -19.58 20.70 -38.43
N ARG A 156 -20.86 20.48 -38.12
CA ARG A 156 -21.50 20.45 -36.78
C ARG A 156 -21.27 19.14 -35.99
N ALA A 157 -21.38 19.26 -34.67
CA ALA A 157 -20.99 18.28 -33.63
C ALA A 157 -21.92 17.06 -33.49
N VAL A 158 -21.39 15.93 -33.02
CA VAL A 158 -22.13 14.72 -32.63
C VAL A 158 -21.98 14.53 -31.11
N GLY A 159 -23.11 14.49 -30.39
CA GLY A 159 -23.18 14.15 -28.97
C GLY A 159 -23.61 12.70 -28.76
N VAL A 160 -23.13 12.05 -27.70
CA VAL A 160 -23.59 10.72 -27.27
C VAL A 160 -24.02 10.86 -25.82
N ALA A 161 -25.22 10.39 -25.46
CA ALA A 161 -25.82 10.54 -24.14
C ALA A 161 -26.30 9.18 -23.62
N GLN A 162 -25.86 8.75 -22.44
CA GLN A 162 -26.48 7.65 -21.70
C GLN A 162 -27.27 8.23 -20.52
N GLY A 163 -28.15 7.45 -19.89
CA GLY A 163 -28.79 7.78 -18.62
C GLY A 163 -27.84 7.46 -17.47
N PRO A 164 -28.06 7.94 -16.25
CA PRO A 164 -27.79 9.33 -15.88
C PRO A 164 -26.91 9.49 -14.59
N ILE A 165 -26.17 10.62 -14.43
CA ILE A 165 -25.06 10.82 -13.45
C ILE A 165 -25.33 11.86 -12.35
N MET A 166 -24.93 11.49 -11.13
CA MET A 166 -24.52 12.28 -9.95
C MET A 166 -23.72 13.58 -10.21
N GLU A 167 -24.01 14.63 -9.46
CA GLU A 167 -23.34 15.94 -9.53
C GLU A 167 -21.82 15.92 -9.25
N PRO A 168 -21.06 16.96 -9.68
CA PRO A 168 -19.72 17.26 -9.18
C PRO A 168 -19.77 17.64 -7.69
N GLY A 169 -19.91 16.61 -6.88
CA GLY A 169 -20.05 16.64 -5.43
C GLY A 169 -20.10 15.24 -4.81
N SER A 170 -19.82 14.18 -5.57
CA SER A 170 -20.04 12.82 -5.07
C SER A 170 -19.18 11.73 -5.72
N TYR A 171 -17.97 12.06 -6.19
CA TYR A 171 -16.95 11.00 -6.27
C TYR A 171 -16.54 10.66 -4.84
N HIS A 172 -17.19 9.67 -4.25
CA HIS A 172 -16.63 8.93 -3.14
C HIS A 172 -15.78 7.81 -3.75
N PRO A 173 -14.45 7.88 -3.59
CA PRO A 173 -13.61 6.77 -3.99
C PRO A 173 -14.09 5.52 -3.25
N ARG A 174 -14.16 4.39 -3.93
CA ARG A 174 -14.65 3.15 -3.30
C ARG A 174 -13.51 2.56 -2.50
N HIS A 175 -13.40 3.00 -1.26
CA HIS A 175 -12.48 2.41 -0.30
C HIS A 175 -13.08 1.16 0.34
N GLY A 176 -12.23 0.24 0.75
CA GLY A 176 -12.65 -0.72 1.77
C GLY A 176 -12.99 -0.02 3.08
N GLY A 177 -13.66 -0.72 3.99
CA GLY A 177 -14.09 -0.18 5.28
C GLY A 177 -15.59 0.15 5.34
N ASP A 178 -16.31 0.15 4.21
CA ASP A 178 -17.75 0.41 4.20
C ASP A 178 -18.56 -0.83 4.60
N LEU A 179 -18.48 -1.17 5.89
CA LEU A 179 -19.32 -2.20 6.50
C LEU A 179 -20.81 -1.89 6.38
N SER A 180 -21.19 -0.63 6.21
CA SER A 180 -22.60 -0.26 6.03
C SER A 180 -23.11 -0.70 4.66
N ALA A 181 -22.31 -0.56 3.60
CA ALA A 181 -22.63 -1.12 2.29
C ALA A 181 -22.68 -2.65 2.33
N ALA A 182 -21.73 -3.30 3.00
CA ALA A 182 -21.75 -4.76 3.19
C ALA A 182 -23.04 -5.23 3.90
N ARG A 183 -23.43 -4.53 4.97
CA ARG A 183 -24.68 -4.81 5.70
C ARG A 183 -25.94 -4.61 4.86
N ARG A 184 -25.98 -3.56 4.02
CA ARG A 184 -27.11 -3.33 3.10
C ARG A 184 -27.22 -4.42 2.03
N ALA A 185 -26.08 -4.90 1.52
CA ALA A 185 -26.06 -5.87 0.44
C ALA A 185 -26.28 -7.32 0.93
N PHE A 186 -25.77 -7.67 2.11
CA PHE A 186 -25.68 -9.06 2.56
C PHE A 186 -26.22 -9.31 3.98
N GLY A 187 -26.74 -8.27 4.64
CA GLY A 187 -27.25 -8.36 6.01
C GLY A 187 -26.17 -8.27 7.09
N SER A 188 -26.58 -8.45 8.35
CA SER A 188 -25.70 -8.38 9.52
C SER A 188 -25.57 -9.77 10.17
N PRO A 189 -24.44 -10.48 10.00
CA PRO A 189 -24.22 -11.75 10.66
C PRO A 189 -24.15 -11.59 12.19
N PRO A 190 -24.62 -12.56 12.99
CA PRO A 190 -24.61 -12.48 14.46
C PRO A 190 -23.23 -12.27 15.08
N SER A 191 -22.19 -12.79 14.46
CA SER A 191 -20.79 -12.65 14.88
C SER A 191 -20.16 -11.30 14.49
N GLY A 192 -20.89 -10.45 13.76
CA GLY A 192 -20.33 -9.26 13.12
C GLY A 192 -19.54 -9.57 11.85
N TRP A 193 -19.19 -8.52 11.12
CA TRP A 193 -18.37 -8.61 9.91
C TRP A 193 -16.88 -8.65 10.27
N LEU A 194 -16.15 -9.59 9.69
CA LEU A 194 -14.68 -9.51 9.61
C LEU A 194 -14.32 -8.64 8.40
N ASP A 195 -13.82 -7.43 8.65
CA ASP A 195 -13.45 -6.49 7.59
C ASP A 195 -12.00 -6.70 7.15
N LEU A 196 -11.80 -7.31 5.97
CA LEU A 196 -10.49 -7.47 5.33
C LEU A 196 -10.28 -6.48 4.17
N SER A 197 -11.19 -5.52 3.99
CA SER A 197 -11.15 -4.58 2.87
C SER A 197 -10.28 -3.35 3.14
N THR A 198 -9.90 -3.10 4.40
CA THR A 198 -9.00 -2.01 4.80
C THR A 198 -7.60 -2.51 5.14
N GLY A 199 -6.60 -1.67 4.90
CA GLY A 199 -5.22 -1.88 5.38
C GLY A 199 -4.99 -1.28 6.78
N VAL A 200 -6.04 -1.08 7.57
CA VAL A 200 -5.94 -0.47 8.91
C VAL A 200 -5.39 -1.51 9.89
N ASN A 201 -4.44 -1.11 10.73
CA ASN A 201 -3.96 -1.96 11.81
C ASN A 201 -5.14 -2.35 12.72
N PRO A 202 -5.45 -3.64 12.89
CA PRO A 202 -6.57 -4.07 13.75
C PRO A 202 -6.37 -3.70 15.23
N TRP A 203 -5.15 -3.33 15.60
CA TRP A 203 -4.79 -2.84 16.93
C TRP A 203 -4.75 -1.31 16.91
N PRO A 204 -5.64 -0.61 17.63
CA PRO A 204 -5.64 0.85 17.66
C PRO A 204 -4.37 1.37 18.33
N TYR A 205 -3.88 2.53 17.87
CA TYR A 205 -2.79 3.22 18.55
C TYR A 205 -3.22 3.61 19.97
N PRO A 206 -2.40 3.33 21.01
CA PRO A 206 -2.72 3.73 22.37
C PRO A 206 -2.74 5.25 22.46
N HIS A 207 -3.94 5.81 22.57
CA HIS A 207 -4.11 7.21 22.97
C HIS A 207 -4.45 7.25 24.45
N GLY A 208 -3.84 8.20 25.18
CA GLY A 208 -4.23 8.47 26.56
C GLY A 208 -5.66 9.02 26.64
N ILE A 209 -6.11 9.37 27.84
CA ILE A 209 -7.39 10.08 28.01
C ILE A 209 -7.33 11.37 27.18
N ILE A 210 -8.17 11.47 26.15
CA ILE A 210 -8.37 12.72 25.41
C ILE A 210 -9.00 13.69 26.41
N ARG A 211 -8.20 14.62 26.91
CA ARG A 211 -8.66 15.58 27.89
C ARG A 211 -9.82 16.39 27.29
N PRO A 212 -10.92 16.66 28.01
CA PRO A 212 -12.07 17.40 27.48
C PRO A 212 -11.71 18.75 26.86
N GLU A 213 -10.64 19.39 27.35
CA GLU A 213 -10.12 20.65 26.84
C GLU A 213 -9.67 20.54 25.38
N THR A 214 -9.22 19.36 24.95
CA THR A 214 -8.81 19.07 23.55
C THR A 214 -9.99 19.15 22.58
N LEU A 215 -11.21 18.89 23.07
CA LEU A 215 -12.44 18.94 22.26
C LEU A 215 -13.16 20.28 22.37
N THR A 216 -12.80 21.11 23.34
CA THR A 216 -13.46 22.40 23.63
C THR A 216 -12.59 23.61 23.30
N ARG A 217 -11.34 23.40 22.87
CA ARG A 217 -10.41 24.45 22.47
C ARG A 217 -9.91 24.23 21.05
N LEU A 218 -9.62 25.32 20.35
CA LEU A 218 -8.93 25.27 19.06
C LEU A 218 -7.47 24.82 19.25
N PRO A 219 -6.86 24.14 18.26
CA PRO A 219 -5.42 23.88 18.27
C PRO A 219 -4.64 25.17 18.45
N GLN A 220 -3.70 25.18 19.39
CA GLN A 220 -2.84 26.31 19.69
C GLN A 220 -1.48 26.16 18.98
N ASP A 221 -0.79 27.27 18.75
CA ASP A 221 0.48 27.29 18.02
C ASP A 221 1.58 26.48 18.72
N ASP A 222 1.65 26.55 20.05
CA ASP A 222 2.60 25.79 20.89
C ASP A 222 2.38 24.27 20.77
N ALA A 223 1.12 23.83 20.72
CA ALA A 223 0.77 22.43 20.51
C ALA A 223 1.15 21.95 19.10
N MET A 224 1.00 22.80 18.08
CA MET A 224 1.43 22.50 16.72
C MET A 224 2.96 22.42 16.63
N GLU A 225 3.68 23.35 17.24
CA GLU A 225 5.14 23.32 17.31
C GLU A 225 5.65 22.07 18.02
N ALA A 226 5.04 21.69 19.14
CA ALA A 226 5.37 20.47 19.87
C ALA A 226 5.13 19.21 19.02
N LEU A 227 4.00 19.14 18.30
CA LEU A 227 3.70 18.04 17.38
C LEU A 227 4.76 17.93 16.27
N LEU A 228 5.09 19.05 15.61
CA LEU A 228 6.08 19.08 14.54
C LEU A 228 7.48 18.76 15.05
N ALA A 229 7.84 19.20 16.26
CA ALA A 229 9.11 18.85 16.90
C ALA A 229 9.19 17.36 17.21
N ALA A 230 8.12 16.77 17.76
CA ALA A 230 8.03 15.33 18.03
C ALA A 230 8.12 14.51 16.74
N ALA A 231 7.37 14.88 15.70
CA ALA A 231 7.42 14.20 14.40
C ALA A 231 8.81 14.33 13.75
N ARG A 232 9.43 15.52 13.81
CA ARG A 232 10.78 15.73 13.30
C ARG A 232 11.81 14.84 13.99
N HIS A 233 11.69 14.68 15.30
CA HIS A 233 12.55 13.80 16.08
C HIS A 233 12.31 12.33 15.71
N ALA A 234 11.05 11.87 15.75
CA ALA A 234 10.69 10.49 15.49
C ALA A 234 11.08 10.01 14.08
N TYR A 235 10.94 10.86 13.07
CA TYR A 235 11.25 10.54 11.68
C TYR A 235 12.67 10.96 11.24
N GLY A 236 13.49 11.52 12.14
CA GLY A 236 14.86 11.93 11.83
C GLY A 236 14.97 13.02 10.74
N ILE A 237 14.01 13.94 10.66
CA ILE A 237 13.94 14.92 9.56
C ILE A 237 14.91 16.09 9.80
N PRO A 238 15.91 16.34 8.93
CA PRO A 238 16.86 17.45 9.10
C PRO A 238 16.17 18.81 9.20
N ARG A 239 16.68 19.72 10.05
CA ARG A 239 16.08 21.05 10.26
C ARG A 239 15.92 21.89 8.99
N ALA A 240 16.76 21.65 7.99
CA ALA A 240 16.68 22.31 6.69
C ALA A 240 15.43 21.92 5.88
N ASN A 241 14.79 20.79 6.20
CA ASN A 241 13.64 20.28 5.47
C ASN A 241 12.33 20.75 6.14
N GLY A 242 11.39 21.19 5.30
CA GLY A 242 10.04 21.55 5.74
C GLY A 242 9.28 20.34 6.29
N LEU A 243 8.39 20.61 7.24
CA LEU A 243 7.50 19.62 7.83
C LEU A 243 6.13 20.25 8.07
N ALA A 244 5.06 19.54 7.72
CA ALA A 244 3.69 19.99 7.94
C ALA A 244 2.85 18.84 8.50
N ALA A 245 1.96 19.17 9.43
CA ALA A 245 0.97 18.25 9.97
C ALA A 245 -0.39 18.47 9.26
N ALA A 246 -1.15 17.40 9.07
CA ALA A 246 -2.47 17.43 8.45
C ALA A 246 -3.39 16.35 9.05
N PRO A 247 -4.72 16.52 8.96
CA PRO A 247 -5.69 15.53 9.44
C PRO A 247 -5.77 14.32 8.48
N GLY A 248 -4.70 13.54 8.44
CA GLY A 248 -4.56 12.37 7.56
C GLY A 248 -3.87 12.68 6.23
N SER A 249 -3.28 11.65 5.63
CA SER A 249 -2.54 11.75 4.38
C SER A 249 -3.41 12.13 3.18
N GLN A 250 -4.69 11.74 3.18
CA GLN A 250 -5.65 12.09 2.12
C GLN A 250 -5.83 13.61 1.97
N ALA A 251 -5.84 14.37 3.07
CA ALA A 251 -5.91 15.83 3.01
C ALA A 251 -4.71 16.42 2.27
N LEU A 252 -3.50 15.87 2.49
CA LEU A 252 -2.28 16.30 1.82
C LEU A 252 -2.33 16.01 0.33
N PHE A 253 -2.75 14.81 -0.09
CA PHE A 253 -2.80 14.44 -1.51
C PHE A 253 -3.78 15.29 -2.31
N GLN A 254 -4.86 15.76 -1.67
CA GLN A 254 -5.84 16.64 -2.31
C GLN A 254 -5.37 18.10 -2.41
N MET A 255 -4.52 18.55 -1.49
CA MET A 255 -3.97 19.92 -1.49
C MET A 255 -2.72 20.05 -2.36
N LEU A 256 -1.88 19.02 -2.42
CA LEU A 256 -0.59 19.04 -3.10
C LEU A 256 -0.64 19.51 -4.57
N PRO A 257 -1.62 19.10 -5.41
CA PRO A 257 -1.67 19.54 -6.80
C PRO A 257 -1.86 21.05 -6.94
N ALA A 258 -2.58 21.70 -6.00
CA ALA A 258 -2.81 23.14 -6.03
C ALA A 258 -1.52 23.96 -5.86
N MET A 259 -0.46 23.34 -5.34
CA MET A 259 0.84 23.98 -5.13
C MET A 259 1.71 24.01 -6.40
N ARG A 260 1.25 23.44 -7.52
CA ARG A 260 1.92 23.56 -8.82
C ARG A 260 1.03 24.20 -9.88
N PRO A 261 1.63 24.93 -10.83
CA PRO A 261 0.99 25.20 -12.11
C PRO A 261 0.60 23.88 -12.82
N ARG A 262 -0.31 23.98 -13.80
CA ARG A 262 -0.68 22.83 -14.65
C ARG A 262 0.57 22.11 -15.15
N SER A 263 0.63 20.82 -14.85
CA SER A 263 1.81 19.97 -15.04
C SER A 263 1.38 18.64 -15.65
N ARG A 264 2.31 17.95 -16.32
CA ARG A 264 2.18 16.54 -16.67
C ARG A 264 2.61 15.68 -15.48
N VAL A 265 1.73 14.81 -15.02
CA VAL A 265 1.90 14.00 -13.81
C VAL A 265 1.90 12.54 -14.21
N ALA A 266 2.94 11.79 -13.87
CA ALA A 266 2.96 10.34 -13.99
C ALA A 266 2.67 9.70 -12.63
N VAL A 267 1.64 8.86 -12.55
CA VAL A 267 1.30 8.07 -11.35
C VAL A 267 1.66 6.61 -11.63
N LEU A 268 2.53 6.01 -10.82
CA LEU A 268 2.91 4.60 -11.01
C LEU A 268 1.76 3.67 -10.61
N ALA A 269 1.10 3.06 -11.61
CA ALA A 269 -0.11 2.26 -11.47
C ALA A 269 0.17 0.75 -11.68
N PRO A 270 -0.73 -0.16 -11.21
CA PRO A 270 -1.92 0.07 -10.39
C PRO A 270 -1.57 0.56 -8.98
N THR A 271 -2.21 1.62 -8.51
CA THR A 271 -1.96 2.15 -7.16
C THR A 271 -3.23 2.71 -6.53
N TYR A 272 -3.13 3.26 -5.33
CA TYR A 272 -4.23 3.93 -4.64
C TYR A 272 -4.82 5.04 -5.52
N GLU A 273 -6.11 4.92 -5.80
CA GLU A 273 -6.82 5.67 -6.86
C GLU A 273 -6.84 7.19 -6.65
N GLU A 274 -6.77 7.63 -5.39
CA GLU A 274 -6.97 9.03 -5.00
C GLU A 274 -5.88 9.95 -5.55
N HIS A 275 -4.65 9.45 -5.74
CA HIS A 275 -3.56 10.24 -6.30
C HIS A 275 -3.91 10.76 -7.69
N ALA A 276 -4.27 9.86 -8.62
CA ALA A 276 -4.59 10.28 -9.99
C ALA A 276 -5.84 11.18 -10.05
N VAL A 277 -6.83 10.90 -9.21
CA VAL A 277 -8.06 11.71 -9.10
C VAL A 277 -7.76 13.12 -8.61
N ALA A 278 -6.98 13.29 -7.55
CA ALA A 278 -6.66 14.59 -6.97
C ALA A 278 -5.94 15.50 -7.97
N TRP A 279 -4.93 14.98 -8.67
CA TRP A 279 -4.20 15.74 -9.70
C TRP A 279 -5.09 16.09 -10.90
N ARG A 280 -5.94 15.17 -11.38
CA ARG A 280 -6.88 15.44 -12.49
C ARG A 280 -7.90 16.51 -12.12
N ARG A 281 -8.42 16.47 -10.89
CA ARG A 281 -9.44 17.40 -10.38
C ARG A 281 -8.98 18.87 -10.45
N LEU A 282 -7.70 19.12 -10.25
CA LEU A 282 -7.11 20.46 -10.35
C LEU A 282 -6.54 20.78 -11.75
N GLY A 283 -6.88 19.95 -12.75
CA GLY A 283 -6.64 20.24 -14.16
C GLY A 283 -5.23 19.94 -14.66
N HIS A 284 -4.49 19.07 -13.98
CA HIS A 284 -3.21 18.53 -14.45
C HIS A 284 -3.41 17.42 -15.48
N ALA A 285 -2.44 17.21 -16.36
CA ALA A 285 -2.45 16.11 -17.33
C ALA A 285 -1.86 14.86 -16.67
N VAL A 286 -2.71 13.90 -16.29
CA VAL A 286 -2.30 12.73 -15.49
C VAL A 286 -2.24 11.46 -16.32
N ASP A 287 -1.04 10.90 -16.44
CA ASP A 287 -0.75 9.60 -17.05
C ASP A 287 -0.54 8.54 -15.94
N GLU A 288 -1.37 7.51 -15.93
CA GLU A 288 -1.14 6.32 -15.09
C GLU A 288 -0.20 5.36 -15.85
N VAL A 289 0.98 5.10 -15.29
CA VAL A 289 2.07 4.39 -15.98
C VAL A 289 2.44 3.11 -15.26
N GLY A 290 2.69 2.04 -16.00
CA GLY A 290 3.11 0.73 -15.43
C GLY A 290 4.61 0.58 -15.19
N SER A 291 5.42 1.64 -15.36
CA SER A 291 6.88 1.55 -15.25
C SER A 291 7.51 2.85 -14.76
N LEU A 292 8.46 2.74 -13.83
CA LEU A 292 9.22 3.87 -13.27
C LEU A 292 9.97 4.71 -14.32
N LYS A 293 10.41 4.09 -15.43
CA LYS A 293 11.07 4.81 -16.52
C LYS A 293 10.22 5.98 -17.06
N LYS A 294 8.92 5.74 -17.24
CA LYS A 294 7.97 6.75 -17.73
C LYS A 294 7.67 7.85 -16.70
N CYS A 295 7.87 7.57 -15.41
CA CYS A 295 7.78 8.60 -14.37
C CYS A 295 8.87 9.66 -14.54
N GLY A 296 10.06 9.23 -14.99
CA GLY A 296 11.21 10.09 -15.26
C GLY A 296 11.07 11.01 -16.47
N ASP A 297 9.93 11.02 -17.18
CA ASP A 297 9.68 11.88 -18.36
C ASP A 297 8.60 12.96 -18.10
N SER A 298 8.02 13.01 -16.89
CA SER A 298 6.95 13.94 -16.50
C SER A 298 7.47 15.14 -15.71
N ASP A 299 6.61 16.13 -15.47
CA ASP A 299 6.91 17.25 -14.55
C ASP A 299 6.77 16.81 -13.09
N VAL A 300 5.86 15.88 -12.82
CA VAL A 300 5.66 15.27 -11.51
C VAL A 300 5.60 13.76 -11.64
N ALA A 301 6.26 13.04 -10.74
CA ALA A 301 6.10 11.62 -10.55
C ALA A 301 5.49 11.35 -9.18
N VAL A 302 4.47 10.49 -9.12
CA VAL A 302 3.87 10.01 -7.88
C VAL A 302 4.13 8.52 -7.75
N VAL A 303 4.77 8.13 -6.64
CA VAL A 303 5.10 6.74 -6.33
C VAL A 303 4.65 6.42 -4.91
N VAL A 304 3.80 5.41 -4.75
CA VAL A 304 3.41 4.89 -3.43
C VAL A 304 4.39 3.76 -3.08
N ASN A 305 5.03 3.84 -1.92
CA ASN A 305 6.13 2.96 -1.53
C ASN A 305 6.15 2.71 0.00
N PRO A 306 5.77 1.51 0.49
CA PRO A 306 5.23 0.38 -0.26
C PRO A 306 3.87 0.69 -0.90
N ASN A 307 3.63 0.13 -2.08
CA ASN A 307 2.42 0.41 -2.86
C ASN A 307 1.16 -0.24 -2.26
N ASN A 308 0.02 0.42 -2.44
CA ASN A 308 -1.32 -0.15 -2.26
C ASN A 308 -1.94 -0.31 -3.66
N PRO A 309 -2.45 -1.50 -4.07
CA PRO A 309 -2.77 -2.65 -3.24
C PRO A 309 -1.76 -3.80 -3.23
N ASP A 310 -0.76 -3.79 -4.13
CA ASP A 310 0.09 -4.97 -4.38
C ASP A 310 1.33 -5.08 -3.46
N GLY A 311 1.59 -4.09 -2.61
CA GLY A 311 2.72 -4.09 -1.68
C GLY A 311 4.09 -3.88 -2.33
N ARG A 312 4.16 -3.63 -3.65
CA ARG A 312 5.45 -3.48 -4.35
C ARG A 312 6.26 -2.32 -3.77
N THR A 313 7.57 -2.46 -3.78
CA THR A 313 8.50 -1.43 -3.31
C THR A 313 9.42 -0.95 -4.42
N THR A 314 9.85 0.30 -4.31
CA THR A 314 10.87 0.90 -5.17
C THR A 314 12.10 1.20 -4.33
N GLY A 315 13.27 0.76 -4.79
CA GLY A 315 14.54 0.98 -4.09
C GLY A 315 14.90 2.46 -3.98
N ARG A 316 15.56 2.83 -2.88
CA ARG A 316 15.96 4.22 -2.57
C ARG A 316 16.79 4.85 -3.68
N GLY A 317 17.79 4.14 -4.21
CA GLY A 317 18.63 4.66 -5.31
C GLY A 317 17.84 4.99 -6.57
N THR A 318 16.83 4.18 -6.90
CA THR A 318 15.94 4.45 -8.03
C THR A 318 15.06 5.67 -7.78
N LEU A 319 14.50 5.82 -6.58
CA LEU A 319 13.72 7.01 -6.21
C LEU A 319 14.59 8.26 -6.21
N ALA A 320 15.81 8.20 -5.65
CA ALA A 320 16.78 9.29 -5.65
C ALA A 320 17.15 9.70 -7.08
N GLY A 321 17.45 8.74 -7.96
CA GLY A 321 17.76 9.03 -9.37
C GLY A 321 16.59 9.67 -10.11
N ILE A 322 15.35 9.24 -9.85
CA ILE A 322 14.15 9.88 -10.39
C ILE A 322 13.99 11.30 -9.83
N ALA A 323 14.17 11.49 -8.52
CA ALA A 323 14.10 12.80 -7.87
C ALA A 323 15.13 13.77 -8.46
N GLU A 324 16.38 13.36 -8.62
CA GLU A 324 17.44 14.15 -9.24
C GLU A 324 17.14 14.48 -10.71
N ALA A 325 16.66 13.52 -11.48
CA ALA A 325 16.29 13.73 -12.88
C ALA A 325 15.14 14.74 -13.03
N LEU A 326 14.14 14.67 -12.15
CA LEU A 326 13.02 15.62 -12.10
C LEU A 326 13.47 16.99 -11.62
N ALA A 327 14.25 17.05 -10.54
CA ALA A 327 14.73 18.29 -9.93
C ALA A 327 15.53 19.15 -10.90
N ARG A 328 16.37 18.53 -11.75
CA ARG A 328 17.14 19.24 -12.80
C ARG A 328 16.29 20.06 -13.78
N ARG A 329 14.99 19.76 -13.88
CA ARG A 329 14.03 20.50 -14.72
C ARG A 329 12.88 21.12 -13.92
N GLY A 330 13.06 21.29 -12.60
CA GLY A 330 12.06 21.87 -11.71
C GLY A 330 10.84 20.97 -11.44
N GLY A 331 10.96 19.67 -11.72
CA GLY A 331 9.92 18.68 -11.45
C GLY A 331 9.89 18.18 -10.01
N TRP A 332 8.82 17.49 -9.62
CA TRP A 332 8.66 16.92 -8.27
C TRP A 332 8.59 15.39 -8.32
N LEU A 333 9.29 14.73 -7.40
CA LEU A 333 8.95 13.37 -6.98
C LEU A 333 8.11 13.46 -5.71
N VAL A 334 6.93 12.85 -5.75
CA VAL A 334 6.05 12.65 -4.60
C VAL A 334 6.14 11.18 -4.21
N VAL A 335 6.57 10.91 -2.99
CA VAL A 335 6.61 9.56 -2.42
C VAL A 335 5.57 9.46 -1.32
N ASP A 336 4.63 8.54 -1.46
CA ASP A 336 3.65 8.21 -0.43
C ASP A 336 4.12 6.98 0.34
N GLU A 337 4.50 7.19 1.61
CA GLU A 337 5.08 6.19 2.50
C GLU A 337 4.09 5.65 3.55
N THR A 338 2.77 5.78 3.30
CA THR A 338 1.70 5.44 4.28
C THR A 338 1.77 4.00 4.85
N PHE A 339 2.53 3.07 4.23
CA PHE A 339 2.71 1.67 4.69
C PHE A 339 4.16 1.29 5.05
N ALA A 340 5.04 2.28 5.29
CA ALA A 340 6.47 2.03 5.48
C ALA A 340 6.85 1.39 6.83
N ASP A 341 5.95 1.41 7.83
CA ASP A 341 6.26 1.02 9.23
C ASP A 341 6.53 -0.48 9.49
N ASN A 342 6.38 -1.37 8.49
CA ASN A 342 6.70 -2.81 8.60
C ASN A 342 8.21 -3.11 8.42
N SER A 343 9.05 -2.62 9.33
CA SER A 343 10.46 -2.29 9.05
C SER A 343 11.50 -3.41 9.27
N LEU A 344 11.40 -4.24 10.32
CA LEU A 344 12.53 -5.10 10.74
C LEU A 344 12.94 -6.17 9.70
N TYR A 345 12.02 -7.02 9.26
CA TYR A 345 12.31 -8.06 8.25
C TYR A 345 12.84 -7.44 6.95
N ARG A 346 12.22 -6.33 6.54
CA ARG A 346 12.54 -5.66 5.27
C ARG A 346 13.94 -5.06 5.29
N HIS A 347 14.29 -4.29 6.31
CA HIS A 347 15.62 -3.69 6.40
C HIS A 347 16.72 -4.74 6.48
N VAL A 348 16.51 -5.83 7.21
CA VAL A 348 17.49 -6.94 7.27
C VAL A 348 17.58 -7.66 5.91
N ALA A 349 16.46 -7.88 5.22
CA ALA A 349 16.45 -8.46 3.87
C ALA A 349 17.14 -7.57 2.83
N ASP A 350 17.00 -6.26 2.97
CA ASP A 350 17.65 -5.27 2.10
C ASP A 350 19.17 -5.34 2.22
N VAL A 351 19.73 -5.56 3.42
CA VAL A 351 21.17 -5.77 3.60
C VAL A 351 21.66 -6.98 2.80
N ALA A 352 20.94 -8.11 2.87
CA ALA A 352 21.28 -9.29 2.09
C ALA A 352 21.25 -9.01 0.58
N GLY A 353 20.18 -8.36 0.11
CA GLY A 353 20.02 -8.01 -1.29
C GLY A 353 21.09 -7.04 -1.79
N ALA A 354 21.47 -6.06 -0.97
CA ALA A 354 22.51 -5.09 -1.29
C ALA A 354 23.90 -5.75 -1.38
N LEU A 355 24.25 -6.61 -0.42
CA LEU A 355 25.51 -7.37 -0.45
C LEU A 355 25.62 -8.27 -1.68
N GLU A 356 24.52 -8.92 -2.09
CA GLU A 356 24.52 -9.85 -3.23
C GLU A 356 24.61 -9.15 -4.59
N ARG A 357 23.94 -8.00 -4.74
CA ARG A 357 23.86 -7.30 -6.03
C ARG A 357 24.98 -6.28 -6.23
N ASP A 358 25.29 -5.55 -5.16
CA ASP A 358 25.98 -4.27 -5.24
C ASP A 358 27.24 -4.23 -4.34
N GLY A 359 27.53 -5.32 -3.61
CA GLY A 359 28.75 -5.49 -2.83
C GLY A 359 28.75 -4.82 -1.45
N VAL A 360 29.93 -4.76 -0.84
CA VAL A 360 30.09 -4.37 0.57
C VAL A 360 29.64 -2.94 0.86
N GLU A 361 29.93 -1.96 -0.02
CA GLU A 361 29.55 -0.57 0.21
C GLU A 361 28.02 -0.36 0.24
N ALA A 362 27.30 -1.04 -0.65
CA ALA A 362 25.85 -1.03 -0.62
C ALA A 362 25.31 -1.74 0.63
N GLY A 363 25.95 -2.84 1.04
CA GLY A 363 25.66 -3.52 2.31
C GLY A 363 25.86 -2.60 3.53
N ARG A 364 26.95 -1.83 3.57
CA ARG A 364 27.23 -0.83 4.63
C ARG A 364 26.14 0.24 4.67
N THR A 365 25.77 0.76 3.51
CA THR A 365 24.69 1.75 3.39
C THR A 365 23.36 1.19 3.93
N ALA A 366 23.02 -0.05 3.56
CA ALA A 366 21.79 -0.69 4.01
C ALA A 366 21.80 -0.99 5.52
N VAL A 367 22.92 -1.53 6.05
CA VAL A 367 23.01 -1.93 7.46
C VAL A 367 23.04 -0.73 8.40
N ALA A 368 23.55 0.43 7.93
CA ALA A 368 23.53 1.71 8.65
C ALA A 368 22.16 2.11 9.18
N HIS A 369 21.08 1.65 8.53
CA HIS A 369 19.71 1.94 8.93
C HIS A 369 19.21 1.10 10.11
N ILE A 370 19.93 0.05 10.53
CA ILE A 370 19.52 -0.90 11.57
C ILE A 370 20.59 -1.16 12.63
N VAL A 371 21.71 -0.43 12.59
CA VAL A 371 22.78 -0.55 13.58
C VAL A 371 23.17 0.82 14.11
N GLY A 372 23.45 0.91 15.41
CA GLY A 372 24.01 2.11 16.05
C GLY A 372 25.55 2.18 16.02
N ARG A 373 26.21 1.40 15.16
CA ARG A 373 27.69 1.34 15.03
C ARG A 373 28.12 1.94 13.70
N ASP A 374 29.37 2.41 13.62
CA ASP A 374 29.93 2.97 12.39
C ASP A 374 30.01 1.89 11.28
N PRO A 375 29.17 1.99 10.22
CA PRO A 375 29.14 1.00 9.14
C PRO A 375 30.39 1.02 8.27
N GLU A 376 31.11 2.14 8.19
CA GLU A 376 32.31 2.27 7.36
C GLU A 376 33.45 1.37 7.84
N SER A 377 33.46 1.06 9.14
CA SER A 377 34.45 0.17 9.76
C SER A 377 34.26 -1.33 9.45
N LEU A 378 33.12 -1.72 8.87
CA LEU A 378 32.74 -3.12 8.70
C LEU A 378 33.19 -3.69 7.37
N ASP A 379 33.81 -4.87 7.36
CA ASP A 379 33.98 -5.65 6.13
C ASP A 379 32.65 -6.34 5.74
N GLY A 380 32.60 -7.05 4.60
CA GLY A 380 31.37 -7.71 4.15
C GLY A 380 30.81 -8.72 5.15
N HIS A 381 31.69 -9.41 5.89
CA HIS A 381 31.30 -10.32 6.96
C HIS A 381 30.76 -9.57 8.18
N GLY A 382 31.38 -8.45 8.56
CA GLY A 382 30.93 -7.56 9.61
C GLY A 382 29.56 -6.96 9.31
N VAL A 383 29.29 -6.57 8.06
CA VAL A 383 27.96 -6.12 7.62
C VAL A 383 26.92 -7.22 7.80
N ALA A 384 27.19 -8.42 7.28
CA ALA A 384 26.26 -9.55 7.37
C ALA A 384 26.00 -9.98 8.82
N ARG A 385 27.07 -10.04 9.63
CA ARG A 385 26.99 -10.35 11.05
C ARG A 385 26.14 -9.31 11.80
N SER A 386 26.38 -8.03 11.53
CA SER A 386 25.65 -6.94 12.16
C SER A 386 24.15 -6.98 11.84
N ALA A 387 23.77 -7.34 10.61
CA ALA A 387 22.37 -7.50 10.25
C ALA A 387 21.70 -8.69 10.97
N VAL A 388 22.42 -9.80 11.15
CA VAL A 388 21.94 -10.97 11.90
C VAL A 388 21.81 -10.67 13.39
N GLU A 389 22.78 -9.97 13.97
CA GLU A 389 22.76 -9.48 15.36
C GLU A 389 21.53 -8.58 15.57
N SER A 390 21.36 -7.54 14.74
CA SER A 390 20.20 -6.64 14.81
C SER A 390 18.89 -7.40 14.67
N LEU A 391 18.79 -8.40 13.79
CA LEU A 391 17.56 -9.21 13.64
C LEU A 391 17.23 -9.98 14.93
N ALA A 392 18.23 -10.58 15.56
CA ALA A 392 18.05 -11.39 16.76
C ALA A 392 17.71 -10.51 17.98
N GLU A 393 18.47 -9.44 18.20
CA GLU A 393 18.23 -8.46 19.26
C GLU A 393 16.82 -7.87 19.14
N ASN A 394 16.48 -7.31 17.96
CA ASN A 394 15.18 -6.66 17.73
C ASN A 394 13.98 -7.61 17.74
N PHE A 395 14.20 -8.93 17.58
CA PHE A 395 13.13 -9.89 17.81
C PHE A 395 12.77 -9.99 19.30
N GLY A 396 13.76 -9.88 20.19
CA GLY A 396 13.56 -9.93 21.63
C GLY A 396 12.76 -8.74 22.14
N ASP A 397 13.29 -7.54 21.94
CA ASP A 397 12.73 -6.31 22.50
C ASP A 397 11.66 -5.66 21.59
N GLY A 398 11.76 -5.84 20.27
CA GLY A 398 10.81 -5.28 19.30
C GLY A 398 9.57 -6.14 19.05
N VAL A 399 9.60 -7.45 19.36
CA VAL A 399 8.48 -8.38 19.06
C VAL A 399 8.04 -9.17 20.29
N VAL A 400 8.94 -9.93 20.91
CA VAL A 400 8.57 -10.86 22.00
C VAL A 400 8.16 -10.09 23.25
N ALA A 401 8.91 -9.07 23.65
CA ALA A 401 8.62 -8.30 24.85
C ALA A 401 7.27 -7.55 24.78
N PRO A 402 6.92 -6.82 23.69
CA PRO A 402 5.59 -6.23 23.54
C PRO A 402 4.46 -7.26 23.61
N VAL A 403 4.63 -8.44 22.99
CA VAL A 403 3.63 -9.51 23.02
C VAL A 403 3.44 -10.05 24.44
N LEU A 404 4.52 -10.29 25.18
CA LEU A 404 4.44 -10.80 26.55
C LEU A 404 3.84 -9.77 27.52
N TRP A 405 4.28 -8.51 27.46
CA TRP A 405 3.71 -7.47 28.31
C TRP A 405 2.26 -7.16 27.94
N GLY A 406 1.90 -7.29 26.66
CA GLY A 406 0.53 -7.28 26.18
C GLY A 406 -0.32 -8.42 26.70
N LEU A 407 0.24 -9.62 26.84
CA LEU A 407 -0.47 -10.76 27.44
C LEU A 407 -0.73 -10.55 28.93
N ILE A 408 0.26 -10.05 29.69
CA ILE A 408 0.18 -9.94 31.15
C ILE A 408 -0.70 -8.76 31.57
N LEU A 409 -0.53 -7.60 30.93
CA LEU A 409 -1.14 -6.34 31.36
C LEU A 409 -2.01 -5.68 30.29
N GLY A 410 -2.21 -6.33 29.13
CA GLY A 410 -2.93 -5.73 28.01
C GLY A 410 -2.17 -4.54 27.42
N LEU A 411 -2.93 -3.62 26.81
CA LEU A 411 -2.39 -2.41 26.19
C LEU A 411 -1.50 -1.55 27.13
N PRO A 412 -1.84 -1.35 28.42
CA PRO A 412 -0.95 -0.65 29.36
C PRO A 412 0.45 -1.28 29.47
N GLY A 413 0.55 -2.61 29.42
CA GLY A 413 1.83 -3.32 29.44
C GLY A 413 2.68 -3.00 28.22
N ILE A 414 2.07 -3.01 27.03
CA ILE A 414 2.74 -2.67 25.77
C ILE A 414 3.29 -1.25 25.82
N VAL A 415 2.48 -0.28 26.25
CA VAL A 415 2.86 1.13 26.33
C VAL A 415 3.97 1.34 27.36
N ALA A 416 3.83 0.78 28.57
CA ALA A 416 4.83 0.92 29.62
C ALA A 416 6.17 0.31 29.19
N TYR A 417 6.13 -0.90 28.61
CA TYR A 417 7.32 -1.53 28.07
C TYR A 417 7.97 -0.68 26.97
N LYS A 418 7.20 -0.22 25.98
CA LYS A 418 7.77 0.54 24.87
C LYS A 418 8.33 1.89 25.32
N ALA A 419 7.73 2.51 26.34
CA ALA A 419 8.28 3.70 26.97
C ALA A 419 9.63 3.43 27.65
N LEU A 420 9.78 2.31 28.37
CA LEU A 420 11.05 1.91 28.98
C LEU A 420 12.14 1.66 27.92
N ASN A 421 11.83 0.87 26.89
CA ASN A 421 12.73 0.57 25.78
C ASN A 421 13.15 1.81 24.99
N THR A 422 12.22 2.76 24.80
CA THR A 422 12.52 4.05 24.15
C THR A 422 13.38 4.94 25.05
N ALA A 423 13.09 4.98 26.36
CA ALA A 423 13.87 5.75 27.32
C ALA A 423 15.33 5.27 27.39
N ASP A 424 15.56 3.96 27.40
CA ASP A 424 16.93 3.40 27.34
C ASP A 424 17.65 3.82 26.05
N SER A 425 17.00 3.69 24.89
CA SER A 425 17.58 4.10 23.60
C SER A 425 17.89 5.60 23.50
N MET A 426 17.12 6.46 24.18
CA MET A 426 17.29 7.92 24.10
C MET A 426 18.26 8.50 25.12
N ILE A 427 18.24 7.99 26.35
CA ILE A 427 18.99 8.58 27.49
C ILE A 427 19.77 7.55 28.31
N GLY A 428 19.74 6.26 27.96
CA GLY A 428 20.52 5.19 28.62
C GLY A 428 22.03 5.32 28.42
N HIS A 429 22.48 6.13 27.46
CA HIS A 429 23.88 6.46 27.28
C HIS A 429 24.41 7.32 28.44
N LEU A 430 25.51 6.87 29.06
CA LEU A 430 26.18 7.51 30.20
C LEU A 430 26.93 8.78 29.77
N ASP A 431 26.21 9.79 29.28
CA ASP A 431 26.75 11.14 29.12
C ASP A 431 26.85 11.81 30.51
N HIS A 432 27.87 12.65 30.70
CA HIS A 432 28.19 13.30 31.98
C HIS A 432 27.00 14.10 32.55
N ARG A 433 26.02 14.47 31.71
CA ARG A 433 24.83 15.26 32.06
C ARG A 433 23.63 14.44 32.53
N TYR A 434 23.50 13.16 32.16
CA TYR A 434 22.29 12.34 32.41
C TYR A 434 22.56 11.01 33.13
N ARG A 435 23.76 10.83 33.68
CA ARG A 435 24.26 9.56 34.23
C ARG A 435 23.27 8.82 35.14
N GLU A 436 22.60 9.50 36.07
CA GLU A 436 21.67 8.87 37.02
C GLU A 436 20.35 8.46 36.36
N PHE A 437 19.79 9.32 35.50
CA PHE A 437 18.56 9.04 34.75
C PHE A 437 18.77 7.95 33.70
N GLY A 438 19.91 7.98 33.00
CA GLY A 438 20.30 6.96 32.04
C GLY A 438 20.52 5.61 32.70
N TRP A 439 21.18 5.56 33.87
CA TRP A 439 21.34 4.33 34.63
C TRP A 439 19.99 3.74 35.05
N ALA A 440 19.06 4.55 35.55
CA ALA A 440 17.74 4.10 35.96
C ALA A 440 16.91 3.60 34.76
N ALA A 441 16.94 4.31 33.63
CA ALA A 441 16.26 3.90 32.40
C ALA A 441 16.79 2.55 31.88
N ALA A 442 18.12 2.42 31.76
CA ALA A 442 18.77 1.18 31.32
C ALA A 442 18.47 0.01 32.25
N ARG A 443 18.47 0.24 33.57
CA ARG A 443 18.21 -0.82 34.55
C ARG A 443 16.76 -1.30 34.53
N LEU A 444 15.81 -0.39 34.33
CA LEU A 444 14.39 -0.73 34.23
C LEU A 444 14.08 -1.45 32.92
N ASP A 445 14.69 -1.03 31.81
CA ASP A 445 14.61 -1.77 30.54
C ASP A 445 15.19 -3.18 30.69
N ASP A 446 16.38 -3.30 31.30
CA ASP A 446 17.02 -4.58 31.55
C ASP A 446 16.11 -5.57 32.30
N VAL A 447 15.42 -5.08 33.34
CA VAL A 447 14.46 -5.88 34.11
C VAL A 447 13.24 -6.24 33.26
N ALA A 448 12.71 -5.27 32.51
CA ALA A 448 11.55 -5.49 31.66
C ALA A 448 11.81 -6.47 30.51
N ASN A 449 13.06 -6.57 30.04
CA ASN A 449 13.50 -7.48 28.98
C ASN A 449 14.05 -8.83 29.47
N TRP A 450 14.21 -9.03 30.78
CA TRP A 450 14.85 -10.24 31.30
C TRP A 450 14.15 -11.55 30.92
N VAL A 451 12.83 -11.62 31.11
CA VAL A 451 12.03 -12.78 30.66
C VAL A 451 11.88 -12.79 29.13
N PRO A 452 11.47 -11.68 28.48
CA PRO A 452 11.33 -11.66 27.03
C PRO A 452 12.55 -12.11 26.23
N ALA A 453 13.75 -11.69 26.60
CA ALA A 453 14.97 -12.06 25.89
C ALA A 453 15.24 -13.56 25.91
N ARG A 454 14.93 -14.24 27.03
CA ARG A 454 15.07 -15.70 27.17
C ARG A 454 14.00 -16.43 26.36
N VAL A 455 12.76 -15.94 26.37
CA VAL A 455 11.70 -16.48 25.52
C VAL A 455 12.06 -16.32 24.05
N ALA A 456 12.57 -15.15 23.65
CA ALA A 456 13.01 -14.88 22.29
C ALA A 456 14.13 -15.82 21.83
N GLY A 457 15.18 -15.97 22.64
CA GLY A 457 16.26 -16.91 22.33
C GLY A 457 15.76 -18.36 22.26
N PHE A 458 14.85 -18.79 23.13
CA PHE A 458 14.28 -20.13 23.06
C PHE A 458 13.49 -20.35 21.76
N LEU A 459 12.64 -19.40 21.37
CA LEU A 459 11.86 -19.47 20.13
C LEU A 459 12.75 -19.50 18.88
N LEU A 460 13.82 -18.70 18.85
CA LEU A 460 14.84 -18.73 17.79
C LEU A 460 15.55 -20.09 17.73
N ALA A 461 15.91 -20.66 18.88
CA ALA A 461 16.58 -21.95 18.95
C ALA A 461 15.68 -23.09 18.44
N VAL A 462 14.42 -23.13 18.87
CA VAL A 462 13.43 -24.11 18.39
C VAL A 462 13.18 -23.93 16.89
N SER A 463 13.09 -22.70 16.40
CA SER A 463 12.94 -22.43 14.97
C SER A 463 14.14 -22.89 14.13
N GLY A 464 15.30 -23.13 14.75
CA GLY A 464 16.46 -23.76 14.12
C GLY A 464 16.18 -25.17 13.56
N ILE A 465 15.07 -25.81 13.93
CA ILE A 465 14.69 -27.16 13.47
C ILE A 465 14.54 -27.26 11.96
N GLN A 466 14.19 -26.15 11.30
CA GLN A 466 14.13 -26.03 9.84
C GLN A 466 15.49 -26.31 9.17
N ARG A 467 16.58 -26.32 9.96
CA ARG A 467 17.96 -26.60 9.55
C ARG A 467 18.47 -27.93 10.08
N GLY A 468 17.62 -28.73 10.73
CA GLY A 468 17.91 -30.03 11.32
C GLY A 468 17.91 -30.00 12.85
N ALA A 469 17.50 -31.11 13.48
CA ALA A 469 17.39 -31.23 14.94
C ALA A 469 18.71 -30.96 15.69
N GLY A 470 19.86 -31.27 15.06
CA GLY A 470 21.18 -30.94 15.59
C GLY A 470 21.41 -29.44 15.76
N ARG A 471 20.82 -28.59 14.90
CA ARG A 471 20.94 -27.13 14.99
C ARG A 471 20.07 -26.51 16.07
N THR A 472 18.92 -27.10 16.38
CA THR A 472 18.13 -26.69 17.56
C THR A 472 18.90 -26.97 18.85
N ARG A 473 19.51 -28.16 18.97
CA ARG A 473 20.32 -28.50 20.15
C ARG A 473 21.50 -27.56 20.30
N ASP A 474 22.23 -27.32 19.21
CA ASP A 474 23.35 -26.39 19.13
C ASP A 474 22.94 -24.97 19.55
N ALA A 475 21.82 -24.46 19.01
CA ALA A 475 21.28 -23.15 19.39
C ALA A 475 20.94 -23.04 20.88
N LEU A 476 20.31 -24.06 21.47
CA LEU A 476 19.99 -24.07 22.91
C LEU A 476 21.25 -24.13 23.78
N GLU A 477 22.24 -24.95 23.38
CA GLU A 477 23.51 -25.07 24.10
C GLU A 477 24.30 -23.75 24.08
N VAL A 478 24.41 -23.12 22.90
CA VAL A 478 25.07 -21.83 22.74
C VAL A 478 24.31 -20.72 23.50
N MET A 479 22.98 -20.70 23.44
CA MET A 479 22.15 -19.74 24.18
C MET A 479 22.43 -19.78 25.69
N TRP A 480 22.48 -20.98 26.27
CA TRP A 480 22.72 -21.17 27.71
C TRP A 480 24.16 -20.93 28.11
N ARG A 481 25.12 -21.38 27.30
CA ARG A 481 26.55 -21.24 27.59
C ARG A 481 27.02 -19.79 27.44
N ASP A 482 26.62 -19.12 26.35
CA ASP A 482 27.22 -17.85 25.92
C ASP A 482 26.31 -16.65 26.19
N GLY A 483 24.99 -16.82 26.26
CA GLY A 483 24.05 -15.69 26.30
C GLY A 483 24.25 -14.71 27.46
N GLY A 484 24.76 -15.19 28.60
CA GLY A 484 25.09 -14.35 29.77
C GLY A 484 26.45 -13.65 29.71
N THR A 485 27.29 -13.94 28.70
CA THR A 485 28.63 -13.34 28.55
C THR A 485 28.60 -12.02 27.78
N HIS A 486 27.49 -11.74 27.09
CA HIS A 486 27.32 -10.51 26.32
C HIS A 486 27.25 -9.27 27.24
N ARG A 487 27.71 -8.11 26.74
CA ARG A 487 27.68 -6.84 27.48
C ARG A 487 26.28 -6.44 27.96
N SER A 488 25.26 -6.75 27.15
CA SER A 488 23.86 -6.61 27.51
C SER A 488 23.38 -7.92 28.10
N VAL A 489 22.82 -7.84 29.31
CA VAL A 489 22.27 -8.97 30.05
C VAL A 489 21.08 -9.66 29.36
N ASN A 490 20.54 -9.01 28.32
CA ASN A 490 19.37 -9.47 27.57
C ASN A 490 19.71 -9.82 26.12
N ALA A 491 20.38 -8.93 25.37
CA ALA A 491 20.63 -9.14 23.94
C ALA A 491 21.47 -10.40 23.63
N GLY A 492 22.30 -10.83 24.58
CA GLY A 492 23.13 -12.02 24.41
C GLY A 492 22.35 -13.32 24.20
N TYR A 493 21.16 -13.47 24.79
CA TYR A 493 20.37 -14.70 24.65
C TYR A 493 19.83 -14.92 23.22
N PRO A 494 19.09 -13.98 22.61
CA PRO A 494 18.63 -14.16 21.23
C PRO A 494 19.79 -14.18 20.23
N GLU A 495 20.85 -13.39 20.42
CA GLU A 495 22.03 -13.43 19.54
C GLU A 495 22.75 -14.78 19.63
N ALA A 496 22.99 -15.32 20.82
CA ALA A 496 23.62 -16.63 21.01
C ALA A 496 22.78 -17.76 20.39
N SER A 497 21.45 -17.72 20.56
CA SER A 497 20.55 -18.65 19.87
C SER A 497 20.67 -18.57 18.35
N MET A 498 20.70 -17.36 17.79
CA MET A 498 20.83 -17.16 16.35
C MET A 498 22.21 -17.66 15.86
N ALA A 499 23.27 -17.42 16.63
CA ALA A 499 24.62 -17.89 16.33
C ALA A 499 24.67 -19.42 16.22
N GLY A 500 24.14 -20.15 17.21
CA GLY A 500 24.07 -21.62 17.17
C GLY A 500 23.15 -22.15 16.06
N ALA A 501 21.98 -21.52 15.84
CA ALA A 501 21.04 -21.93 14.80
C ALA A 501 21.64 -21.80 13.38
N LEU A 502 22.48 -20.80 13.17
CA LEU A 502 23.14 -20.55 11.89
C LEU A 502 24.50 -21.24 11.77
N GLY A 503 25.12 -21.64 12.88
CA GLY A 503 26.49 -22.15 12.91
C GLY A 503 27.50 -21.02 12.70
N LEU A 504 27.29 -19.88 13.35
CA LEU A 504 28.10 -18.67 13.28
C LEU A 504 28.72 -18.31 14.64
N ARG A 505 29.61 -17.32 14.60
CA ARG A 505 30.08 -16.55 15.74
C ARG A 505 29.60 -15.11 15.59
N LEU A 506 28.81 -14.64 16.56
CA LEU A 506 28.24 -13.28 16.62
C LEU A 506 28.86 -12.47 17.76
N ALA A 507 28.55 -11.17 17.81
CA ALA A 507 29.18 -10.17 18.66
C ALA A 507 30.69 -10.08 18.36
N GLY A 508 31.54 -10.61 19.25
CA GLY A 508 32.99 -10.55 19.11
C GLY A 508 33.56 -9.13 19.19
N PRO A 509 34.88 -8.97 19.10
CA PRO A 509 35.52 -7.68 19.28
C PRO A 509 35.01 -6.64 18.28
N ARG A 510 34.65 -5.45 18.78
CA ARG A 510 34.11 -4.34 17.96
C ARG A 510 35.12 -3.21 17.88
N ARG A 511 35.12 -2.47 16.78
CA ARG A 511 35.87 -1.21 16.65
C ARG A 511 34.91 -0.03 16.79
N TYR A 512 35.12 0.82 17.79
CA TYR A 512 34.38 2.06 18.01
C TYR A 512 35.35 3.22 18.08
N GLN A 513 35.25 4.21 17.18
CA GLN A 513 36.06 5.44 17.20
C GLN A 513 37.58 5.20 17.39
N GLY A 514 38.12 4.11 16.81
CA GLY A 514 39.53 3.74 16.93
C GLY A 514 39.91 2.89 18.16
N VAL A 515 38.96 2.62 19.07
CA VAL A 515 39.14 1.72 20.23
C VAL A 515 38.52 0.35 19.92
N VAL A 516 39.27 -0.71 20.14
CA VAL A 516 38.75 -2.10 20.06
C VAL A 516 38.18 -2.47 21.42
N THR A 517 36.88 -2.78 21.49
CA THR A 517 36.28 -3.40 22.67
C THR A 517 36.38 -4.92 22.53
N ASP A 518 36.90 -5.58 23.56
CA ASP A 518 37.13 -7.03 23.58
C ASP A 518 35.85 -7.77 24.00
N ASP A 519 34.75 -7.53 23.27
CA ASP A 519 33.48 -8.20 23.50
C ASP A 519 33.63 -9.71 23.16
N PRO A 520 33.11 -10.62 24.00
CA PRO A 520 33.23 -12.06 23.76
C PRO A 520 32.43 -12.50 22.53
N TRP A 521 32.90 -13.57 21.88
CA TRP A 521 32.17 -14.22 20.80
C TRP A 521 31.03 -15.08 21.35
N LEU A 522 29.86 -14.98 20.72
CA LEU A 522 28.72 -15.86 20.97
C LEU A 522 28.69 -16.96 19.90
N GLY A 523 28.69 -18.22 20.31
CA GLY A 523 28.73 -19.38 19.42
C GLY A 523 30.14 -19.87 19.10
N HIS A 524 30.22 -20.95 18.30
CA HIS A 524 31.48 -21.62 17.97
C HIS A 524 31.64 -21.91 16.47
N GLY A 525 30.77 -21.32 15.64
CA GLY A 525 30.77 -21.51 14.19
C GLY A 525 31.70 -20.57 13.41
N SER A 526 31.32 -20.23 12.18
CA SER A 526 32.11 -19.34 11.33
C SER A 526 31.99 -17.87 11.76
N ILE A 527 33.09 -17.10 11.69
CA ILE A 527 33.04 -15.62 11.79
C ILE A 527 32.70 -14.96 10.45
N GLU A 528 32.79 -15.72 9.35
CA GLU A 528 32.62 -15.26 7.97
C GLU A 528 31.14 -15.30 7.57
N ALA A 529 30.32 -14.46 8.21
CA ALA A 529 28.90 -14.36 7.89
C ALA A 529 28.68 -13.85 6.45
N THR A 530 27.68 -14.37 5.75
CA THR A 530 27.38 -13.99 4.35
C THR A 530 25.95 -13.51 4.18
N ALA A 531 25.61 -12.93 3.02
CA ALA A 531 24.22 -12.61 2.68
C ALA A 531 23.28 -13.83 2.74
N ALA A 532 23.81 -15.02 2.40
CA ALA A 532 23.08 -16.27 2.54
C ALA A 532 22.75 -16.60 4.01
N ASP A 533 23.61 -16.21 4.96
CA ASP A 533 23.34 -16.32 6.40
C ASP A 533 22.26 -15.36 6.85
N ILE A 534 22.24 -14.12 6.35
CA ILE A 534 21.16 -13.17 6.65
C ILE A 534 19.81 -13.76 6.22
N ARG A 535 19.73 -14.31 5.00
CA ARG A 535 18.51 -14.99 4.51
C ARG A 535 18.13 -16.23 5.32
N ARG A 536 19.11 -16.95 5.86
CA ARG A 536 18.85 -18.06 6.81
C ARG A 536 18.32 -17.52 8.13
N GLY A 537 18.91 -16.47 8.68
CA GLY A 537 18.46 -15.80 9.90
C GLY A 537 17.02 -15.30 9.78
N LEU A 538 16.65 -14.72 8.64
CA LEU A 538 15.27 -14.30 8.35
C LEU A 538 14.28 -15.47 8.37
N ARG A 539 14.66 -16.66 7.89
CA ARG A 539 13.80 -17.86 7.99
C ARG A 539 13.64 -18.35 9.43
N VAL A 540 14.72 -18.32 10.21
CA VAL A 540 14.67 -18.63 11.66
C VAL A 540 13.79 -17.61 12.39
N TYR A 541 13.90 -16.33 12.07
CA TYR A 541 13.04 -15.27 12.61
C TYR A 541 11.56 -15.52 12.28
N VAL A 542 11.22 -15.79 11.00
CA VAL A 542 9.83 -16.08 10.61
C VAL A 542 9.28 -17.29 11.34
N GLY A 543 10.06 -18.37 11.45
CA GLY A 543 9.64 -19.55 12.21
C GLY A 543 9.45 -19.24 13.70
N ALA A 544 10.31 -18.42 14.30
CA ALA A 544 10.15 -17.97 15.69
C ALA A 544 8.90 -17.11 15.90
N CYS A 545 8.56 -16.22 14.95
CA CYS A 545 7.29 -15.48 14.96
C CYS A 545 6.08 -16.42 14.87
N LEU A 546 6.13 -17.46 14.04
CA LEU A 546 5.06 -18.46 13.94
C LEU A 546 4.91 -19.25 15.25
N LEU A 547 6.02 -19.66 15.87
CA LEU A 547 6.00 -20.33 17.18
C LEU A 547 5.43 -19.43 18.27
N LEU A 548 5.78 -18.15 18.28
CA LEU A 548 5.20 -17.16 19.19
C LEU A 548 3.69 -17.04 18.97
N ALA A 549 3.22 -16.96 17.73
CA ALA A 549 1.80 -16.90 17.41
C ALA A 549 1.05 -18.16 17.87
N VAL A 550 1.63 -19.35 17.67
CA VAL A 550 1.07 -20.62 18.16
C VAL A 550 1.01 -20.65 19.68
N LEU A 551 2.07 -20.21 20.36
CA LEU A 551 2.10 -20.11 21.82
C LEU A 551 0.98 -19.18 22.32
N MET A 552 0.82 -18.02 21.68
CA MET A 552 -0.23 -17.05 22.03
C MET A 552 -1.64 -17.60 21.78
N ALA A 553 -1.87 -18.28 20.66
CA ALA A 553 -3.13 -18.94 20.37
C ALA A 553 -3.45 -20.04 21.39
N GLY A 554 -2.44 -20.83 21.79
CA GLY A 554 -2.57 -21.87 22.81
C GLY A 554 -2.90 -21.30 24.19
N LEU A 555 -2.20 -20.24 24.62
CA LEU A 555 -2.48 -19.55 25.89
C LEU A 555 -3.88 -18.93 25.91
N TRP A 556 -4.29 -18.33 24.81
CA TRP A 556 -5.64 -17.78 24.67
C TRP A 556 -6.71 -18.88 24.74
N ALA A 557 -6.52 -20.00 24.01
CA ALA A 557 -7.44 -21.13 24.06
C ALA A 557 -7.54 -21.73 25.47
N ALA A 558 -6.39 -21.90 26.15
CA ALA A 558 -6.36 -22.37 27.54
C ALA A 558 -7.10 -21.42 28.50
N SER A 559 -6.94 -20.10 28.33
CA SER A 559 -7.67 -19.11 29.15
C SER A 559 -9.19 -19.17 28.93
N ARG A 560 -9.64 -19.47 27.70
CA ARG A 560 -11.07 -19.63 27.38
C ARG A 560 -11.64 -20.89 28.02
N LEU A 561 -10.91 -22.00 27.94
CA LEU A 561 -11.28 -23.27 28.56
C LEU A 561 -11.38 -23.16 30.08
N LEU A 562 -10.39 -22.53 30.72
CA LEU A 562 -10.40 -22.28 32.17
C LEU A 562 -11.54 -21.35 32.60
N ALA A 563 -11.96 -20.42 31.73
CA ALA A 563 -13.09 -19.53 31.95
C ALA A 563 -14.46 -20.14 31.55
N GLY A 564 -14.51 -21.41 31.14
CA GLY A 564 -15.75 -22.09 30.75
C GLY A 564 -16.38 -21.55 29.46
N MET A 565 -15.61 -20.84 28.62
CA MET A 565 -16.09 -20.26 27.37
C MET A 565 -15.80 -21.20 26.18
N PRO A 566 -16.73 -21.36 25.22
CA PRO A 566 -16.49 -22.17 24.03
C PRO A 566 -15.39 -21.57 23.16
N LEU A 567 -14.59 -22.43 22.53
CA LEU A 567 -13.64 -22.05 21.48
C LEU A 567 -14.43 -21.76 20.18
N PRO A 568 -14.13 -20.67 19.46
CA PRO A 568 -14.83 -20.30 18.22
C PRO A 568 -14.45 -21.15 17.02
#